data_AF-A0AAW0KKF5-F1
#
_entry.id   AF-A0AAW0KKF5-F1
#
_cell.length_a   1.000
_cell.length_b   1.000
_cell.length_c   1.000
_cell.angle_alpha   90.00
_cell.angle_beta   90.00
_cell.angle_gamma   90.00
#
_symmetry.space_group_name_H-M   'P 1'
#
loop_
_entity.id
_entity.type
_entity.pdbx_description
1 polymer ?
#
loop_
_entity_poly.entity_id
_entity_poly.type
_entity_poly.pdbx_seq_one_letter_code
_entity_poly.pdbx_strand_id
1 'polypeptide(L)' 'MGKISREEIARICVAALESTYACDKTFEVKSVIPFSEPFTVDPENPPPEKDYDIYFKTLKDGITGKEILEQSPVPV' A
#
# COMPACT_ATOMS: atom_id res chain seq x y z
N MET A 1 -4.43 -6.17 6.87
CA MET A 1 -3.99 -5.01 6.07
C MET A 1 -4.25 -3.78 6.89
N GLY A 2 -3.18 -3.22 7.47
CA GLY A 2 -3.24 -2.25 8.56
C GLY A 2 -3.37 -0.81 8.10
N LYS A 3 -3.81 0.04 9.05
CA LYS A 3 -3.92 1.49 8.97
C LYS A 3 -2.68 2.09 8.29
N ILE A 4 -2.87 2.93 7.26
CA ILE A 4 -1.77 3.64 6.59
C ILE A 4 -1.93 5.14 6.78
N SER A 5 -0.85 5.79 7.22
CA SER A 5 -0.85 7.22 7.54
C SER A 5 -0.45 8.07 6.33
N ARG A 6 -0.71 9.38 6.39
CA ARG A 6 -0.22 10.31 5.36
C ARG A 6 1.31 10.32 5.28
N GLU A 7 1.99 10.18 6.42
CA GLU A 7 3.45 10.09 6.49
C GLU A 7 3.96 8.80 5.86
N GLU A 8 3.22 7.70 6.00
CA GLU A 8 3.54 6.43 5.36
C GLU A 8 3.37 6.51 3.84
N ILE A 9 2.30 7.18 3.36
CA ILE A 9 2.17 7.48 1.92
C ILE A 9 3.36 8.29 1.42
N ALA A 10 3.78 9.33 2.16
CA ALA A 10 4.94 10.12 1.77
C ALA A 10 6.21 9.27 1.68
N ARG A 11 6.44 8.38 2.65
CA ARG A 11 7.57 7.42 2.62
C ARG A 11 7.51 6.47 1.42
N ILE A 12 6.32 5.95 1.09
CA ILE A 12 6.12 5.12 -0.11
C ILE A 12 6.47 5.90 -1.37
N CYS A 13 6.01 7.14 -1.50
CA CYS A 13 6.30 7.96 -2.68
C CYS A 13 7.79 8.22 -2.83
N VAL A 14 8.50 8.53 -1.74
CA VAL A 14 9.96 8.71 -1.76
C VAL A 14 10.66 7.41 -2.17
N ALA A 15 10.34 6.28 -1.52
CA ALA A 15 10.94 4.99 -1.84
C ALA A 15 10.66 4.55 -3.29
N ALA A 16 9.48 4.86 -3.83
CA ALA A 16 9.12 4.56 -5.21
C ALA A 16 9.94 5.38 -6.23
N LEU A 17 10.30 6.62 -5.88
CA LEU A 17 11.17 7.45 -6.72
C LEU A 17 12.63 6.95 -6.71
N GLU A 18 13.07 6.34 -5.61
CA GLU A 18 14.44 5.83 -5.46
C GLU A 18 14.61 4.39 -6.00
N SER A 19 13.52 3.64 -6.14
CA SER A 19 13.56 2.22 -6.51
C SER A 19 13.17 1.98 -7.98
N THR A 20 14.05 1.32 -8.73
CA THR A 20 13.74 0.86 -10.09
C THR A 20 12.63 -0.19 -10.12
N TYR A 21 12.40 -0.90 -9.00
CA TYR A 21 11.37 -1.93 -8.89
C TYR A 21 9.95 -1.36 -8.81
N ALA A 22 9.82 -0.06 -8.51
CA ALA A 22 8.54 0.63 -8.53
C ALA A 22 8.14 1.10 -9.94
N CYS A 23 9.04 1.02 -10.93
CA CYS A 23 8.75 1.40 -12.31
C CYS A 23 7.66 0.49 -12.90
N ASP A 24 6.68 1.10 -13.56
CA ASP A 24 5.55 0.39 -14.19
C ASP A 24 4.74 -0.53 -13.24
N LYS A 25 4.81 -0.27 -11.93
CA LYS A 25 3.98 -0.92 -10.91
C LYS A 25 2.80 -0.04 -10.54
N THR A 26 1.63 -0.66 -10.38
CA THR A 26 0.47 -0.03 -9.74
C THR A 26 0.09 -0.81 -8.48
N PHE A 27 -0.25 -0.10 -7.41
CA PHE A 27 -0.78 -0.68 -6.19
C PHE A 27 -1.87 0.23 -5.60
N GLU A 28 -2.90 -0.37 -5.01
CA GLU A 28 -3.96 0.35 -4.31
C GLU A 28 -3.62 0.47 -2.83
N VAL A 29 -3.68 1.69 -2.32
CA VAL A 29 -3.57 1.97 -0.90
C VAL A 29 -4.94 2.31 -0.34
N LYS A 30 -5.47 1.43 0.51
CA LYS A 30 -6.76 1.67 1.20
C LYS A 30 -6.51 2.26 2.57
N SER A 31 -7.05 3.45 2.81
CA SER A 31 -7.19 3.98 4.17
C SER A 31 -8.42 3.36 4.82
N VAL A 32 -8.24 2.71 5.96
CA VAL A 32 -9.35 2.22 6.81
C VAL A 32 -9.85 3.30 7.78
N ILE A 33 -9.21 4.47 7.82
CA ILE A 33 -9.63 5.60 8.66
C ILE A 33 -10.56 6.49 7.83
N PRO A 34 -11.79 6.76 8.31
CA PRO A 34 -12.69 7.68 7.64
C PRO A 34 -12.06 9.07 7.61
N PHE A 35 -12.39 9.84 6.56
CA PHE A 35 -11.86 11.19 6.37
C PHE A 35 -12.04 12.10 7.60
N SER A 36 -13.06 11.84 8.42
CA SER A 36 -13.40 12.59 9.62
C SER A 36 -12.46 12.36 10.81
N GLU A 37 -11.65 11.29 10.82
CA GLU A 37 -10.80 10.93 11.96
C GLU A 37 -9.32 11.18 11.67
N PRO A 38 -8.56 11.81 12.59
CA PRO A 38 -7.12 11.94 12.46
C PRO A 38 -6.45 10.58 12.64
N PHE A 39 -5.48 10.27 11.79
CA PHE A 39 -4.63 9.10 11.98
C PHE A 39 -3.79 9.31 13.25
N THR A 40 -3.87 8.37 14.19
CA THR A 40 -3.05 8.33 15.41
C THR A 40 -2.25 7.04 15.45
N VAL A 41 -0.96 7.14 15.79
CA VAL A 41 -0.10 5.98 16.02
C VAL A 41 -0.33 5.53 17.46
N ASP A 42 -0.85 4.32 17.63
CA ASP A 42 -0.93 3.67 18.94
C ASP A 42 0.50 3.38 19.44
N PRO A 43 0.96 4.02 20.54
CA PRO A 43 2.33 3.82 21.03
C PRO A 43 2.57 2.40 21.57
N GLU A 44 1.52 1.68 21.97
CA GLU A 44 1.59 0.29 22.43
C GLU A 44 1.71 -0.72 21.27
N ASN A 45 1.38 -0.31 20.04
CA ASN A 45 1.49 -1.16 18.85
C ASN A 45 1.87 -0.32 17.63
N PRO A 46 3.15 0.11 17.55
CA PRO A 46 3.62 0.90 16.41
C PRO A 46 3.46 0.09 15.11
N PRO A 47 3.19 0.76 13.97
CA PRO A 47 3.18 0.08 12.70
C PRO A 47 4.54 -0.60 12.46
N PRO A 48 4.55 -1.85 11.96
CA PRO A 48 5.80 -2.53 11.67
C PRO A 48 6.58 -1.78 10.61
N GLU A 49 7.90 -1.72 10.78
CA GLU A 49 8.79 -1.17 9.76
C GLU A 49 8.65 -1.98 8.47
N LYS A 50 8.46 -1.27 7.36
CA LYS A 50 8.17 -1.88 6.07
C LYS A 50 9.23 -1.47 5.07
N ASP A 51 9.95 -2.47 4.55
CA ASP A 51 10.90 -2.25 3.46
C ASP A 51 10.14 -2.15 2.14
N TYR A 52 10.07 -0.93 1.61
CA TYR A 52 9.31 -0.65 0.41
C TYR A 52 9.94 -1.22 -0.85
N ASP A 53 11.27 -1.33 -0.90
CA ASP A 53 11.97 -1.91 -2.04
C ASP A 53 11.64 -3.40 -2.19
N ILE A 54 11.66 -4.13 -1.07
CA ILE A 54 11.19 -5.53 -1.03
C ILE A 54 9.71 -5.61 -1.39
N TYR A 55 8.88 -4.68 -0.88
CA TYR A 55 7.46 -4.65 -1.22
C TYR A 55 7.23 -4.46 -2.73
N PHE A 56 7.94 -3.56 -3.40
CA PHE A 56 7.79 -3.32 -4.84
C PHE A 56 8.16 -4.56 -5.67
N LYS A 57 9.14 -5.35 -5.24
CA LYS A 57 9.48 -6.64 -5.89
C LYS A 57 8.36 -7.67 -5.81
N THR A 58 7.49 -7.58 -4.81
CA THR A 58 6.31 -8.47 -4.69
C THR A 58 5.13 -8.03 -5.53
N LEU A 59 5.15 -6.80 -6.07
CA LEU A 59 4.10 -6.29 -6.94
C LEU A 59 4.23 -6.89 -8.33
N LYS A 60 3.10 -7.10 -9.00
CA LYS A 60 3.06 -7.56 -10.39
C LYS A 60 3.43 -6.42 -11.34
N ASP A 61 4.22 -6.73 -12.36
CA ASP A 61 4.60 -5.81 -13.43
C ASP A 61 3.43 -5.55 -14.39
N GLY A 62 3.33 -4.32 -14.90
CA GLY A 62 2.41 -3.99 -15.99
C GLY A 62 0.94 -3.88 -15.59
N ILE A 63 0.62 -3.84 -14.29
CA ILE A 63 -0.73 -3.49 -13.84
C ILE A 63 -0.90 -1.99 -14.05
N THR A 64 -1.85 -1.58 -14.90
CA THR A 64 -2.36 -0.20 -14.96
C THR A 64 -3.74 -0.19 -14.34
N GLY A 65 -4.01 0.73 -13.41
CA GLY A 65 -5.20 0.72 -12.53
C GLY A 65 -6.54 0.26 -13.14
N LYS A 66 -7.32 -0.45 -12.31
CA LYS A 66 -8.47 -1.33 -12.62
C LYS A 66 -8.12 -2.69 -13.25
N GLU A 67 -7.15 -3.40 -12.67
CA GLU A 67 -7.37 -4.85 -12.50
C GLU A 67 -8.34 -5.05 -11.35
N ILE A 68 -9.63 -5.19 -11.70
CA ILE A 68 -10.56 -5.91 -10.83
C ILE A 68 -9.94 -7.30 -10.72
N LEU A 69 -9.27 -7.60 -9.60
CA LEU A 69 -8.98 -8.99 -9.26
C LEU A 69 -10.34 -9.69 -9.33
N GLU A 70 -10.56 -10.50 -10.38
CA GLU A 70 -11.77 -11.29 -10.52
C GLU A 70 -12.02 -11.94 -9.17
N GLN A 71 -13.08 -11.51 -8.48
CA GLN A 71 -13.58 -12.24 -7.35
C GLN A 71 -13.94 -13.61 -7.92
N SER A 72 -13.11 -14.61 -7.65
CA SER A 72 -13.48 -15.99 -7.94
C SER A 72 -14.87 -16.19 -7.34
N PRO A 73 -15.87 -16.64 -8.11
CA PRO A 73 -17.22 -16.79 -7.59
C PRO A 73 -17.14 -17.70 -6.38
N VAL A 74 -17.65 -17.21 -5.25
CA VAL A 74 -17.87 -18.04 -4.06
C VAL A 74 -18.73 -19.22 -4.52
N PRO A 75 -18.25 -20.47 -4.40
CA PRO A 75 -19.07 -21.62 -4.77
C PRO A 75 -20.27 -21.67 -3.81
N VAL A 76 -21.47 -21.68 -4.40
CA VAL A 76 -22.73 -21.98 -3.71
C VAL A 76 -22.89 -23.48 -3.48
#